data_AF-S3D8U1-F1
#
_entry.id   AF-S3D8U1-F1
#
_cell.length_a   1.000
_cell.length_b   1.000
_cell.length_c   1.000
_cell.angle_alpha   90.00
_cell.angle_beta   90.00
_cell.angle_gamma   90.00
#
_symmetry.space_group_name_H-M   'P 1'
#
loop_
_entity.id
_entity.type
_entity.pdbx_description
1 polymer ?
#
loop_
_entity_poly.entity_id
_entity_poly.type
_entity_poly.pdbx_seq_one_letter_code
_entity_poly.pdbx_strand_id
1 'polypeptide(L)'
;MLFRTTLSAGFIAAAHALPQAISQISDGQVQVPTATPIQQISDGQIQNPAPTATPVAAATGNYSPLPYSYSQEPYVDSSAVSSAASVAGLPVSAIPGATNAVPPRVSSVVTGVTSHGPYSGTPTTTGAVSNSPAGTAIPALPPNPTALTYNPNGTLNDQQPIPYQPAGGLGTNGTEPVYRVQSDFDYQSILVGLYQEWIELDLFNHILATFSEEEFTEAGLTASDRYLIEFMAVQETGHATLLSNLLGGPGGATPQCTYNYPFTTVREAFDFTQKLTRFGESGVWGFQAHLDSREVAQLLDQSIATEARQQMIFRQFAGLFPMPVWFETGIPQSWAWTLLAPYISECPANSKRLAWQNFPGLNVLNQPNSARWNATQTPLNETVGWGGARPSNSDVPAEDSCVGRNITGEDCSAAISQNRTIPLSYPGREVFLEWENPGKPVGPNNSYITATMAGAPEFVLWVSQLNITYSPLTNISQNGEMWYGQTIQPDVSTYEGDPAINGTMFIALTDADLPFTAFNLSMVNPHVAAGPFLYQAG
;
A
#
# COMPACT_ATOMS: atom_id res chain seq x y z
N MET A 1 -73.19 -21.04 35.21
CA MET A 1 -73.44 -21.51 33.84
C MET A 1 -72.37 -20.94 32.92
N LEU A 2 -71.49 -21.78 32.37
CA LEU A 2 -70.99 -21.75 30.98
C LEU A 2 -69.92 -22.84 30.84
N PHE A 3 -69.95 -23.54 29.71
CA PHE A 3 -69.22 -24.79 29.49
C PHE A 3 -67.73 -24.56 29.18
N ARG A 4 -66.89 -25.53 29.56
CA ARG A 4 -65.73 -25.91 28.75
C ARG A 4 -65.73 -27.43 28.54
N THR A 5 -65.59 -27.81 27.28
CA THR A 5 -65.70 -29.17 26.76
C THR A 5 -64.37 -29.93 26.81
N THR A 6 -64.48 -31.25 26.79
CA THR A 6 -63.41 -32.24 26.75
C THR A 6 -62.83 -32.45 25.35
N LEU A 7 -61.56 -32.89 25.25
CA LEU A 7 -61.12 -33.94 24.30
C LEU A 7 -59.68 -34.43 24.58
N SER A 8 -59.40 -35.67 24.17
CA SER A 8 -58.16 -36.44 24.37
C SER A 8 -58.15 -37.62 23.36
N ALA A 9 -57.09 -38.38 23.09
CA ALA A 9 -55.77 -38.49 23.72
C ALA A 9 -54.68 -38.86 22.68
N GLY A 10 -53.40 -38.82 23.07
CA GLY A 10 -52.30 -39.30 22.23
C GLY A 10 -51.03 -39.65 23.01
N PHE A 11 -50.83 -40.94 23.31
CA PHE A 11 -49.65 -41.48 23.99
C PHE A 11 -48.51 -41.82 23.01
N ILE A 12 -47.26 -41.53 23.38
CA ILE A 12 -46.11 -42.43 23.14
C ILE A 12 -45.25 -42.43 24.42
N ALA A 13 -44.87 -43.61 24.92
CA ALA A 13 -44.11 -43.78 26.15
C ALA A 13 -42.60 -43.91 25.88
N ALA A 14 -41.76 -43.32 26.74
CA ALA A 14 -40.31 -43.47 26.71
C ALA A 14 -39.86 -44.69 27.52
N ALA A 15 -39.07 -45.58 26.91
CA ALA A 15 -38.45 -46.70 27.59
C ALA A 15 -37.27 -46.21 28.46
N HIS A 16 -37.26 -46.58 29.74
CA HIS A 16 -36.14 -46.31 30.65
C HIS A 16 -35.03 -47.37 30.47
N ALA A 17 -33.79 -46.93 30.39
CA ALA A 17 -32.62 -47.82 30.46
C ALA A 17 -32.30 -48.21 31.92
N LEU A 18 -31.80 -49.43 32.13
CA LEU A 18 -31.36 -49.93 33.43
C LEU A 18 -29.98 -49.33 33.82
N PRO A 19 -29.72 -49.08 35.12
CA PRO A 19 -28.44 -48.54 35.58
C PRO A 19 -27.31 -49.56 35.48
N GLN A 20 -26.14 -49.12 35.01
CA GLN A 20 -24.90 -49.91 35.04
C GLN A 20 -24.29 -49.95 36.45
N ALA A 21 -23.61 -51.06 36.78
CA ALA A 21 -23.00 -51.26 38.08
C ALA A 21 -21.74 -50.39 38.25
N ILE A 22 -21.66 -49.67 39.38
CA ILE A 22 -20.53 -48.83 39.76
C ILE A 22 -19.64 -49.62 40.73
N SER A 23 -18.31 -49.55 40.55
CA SER A 23 -17.33 -50.13 41.48
C SER A 23 -16.32 -49.08 41.95
N GLN A 24 -15.93 -49.19 43.22
CA GLN A 24 -14.95 -48.33 43.88
C GLN A 24 -13.71 -49.16 44.24
N ILE A 25 -12.51 -48.62 44.01
CA ILE A 25 -11.25 -49.27 44.40
C ILE A 25 -10.72 -48.70 45.74
N SER A 26 -9.70 -49.32 46.31
CA SER A 26 -9.31 -49.18 47.73
C SER A 26 -8.78 -47.81 48.16
N ASP A 27 -8.53 -46.89 47.23
CA ASP A 27 -8.13 -45.50 47.50
C ASP A 27 -9.34 -44.53 47.58
N GLY A 28 -10.55 -45.02 47.28
CA GLY A 28 -11.78 -44.26 47.33
C GLY A 28 -12.26 -43.71 45.98
N GLN A 29 -11.53 -43.87 44.87
CA GLN A 29 -12.03 -43.44 43.57
C GLN A 29 -13.15 -44.33 43.02
N VAL A 30 -14.17 -43.66 42.47
CA VAL A 30 -15.31 -44.27 41.78
C VAL A 30 -15.02 -44.30 40.28
N GLN A 31 -15.14 -45.47 39.64
CA GLN A 31 -14.98 -45.61 38.19
C GLN A 31 -16.22 -46.21 37.52
N VAL A 32 -16.48 -45.75 36.30
CA VAL A 32 -17.45 -46.32 35.36
C VAL A 32 -16.65 -46.95 34.22
N PRO A 33 -16.76 -48.27 33.97
CA PRO A 33 -15.96 -48.92 32.94
C PRO A 33 -16.46 -48.54 31.54
N THR A 34 -15.63 -47.85 30.76
CA THR A 34 -15.86 -47.60 29.33
C THR A 34 -15.39 -48.80 28.50
N ALA A 35 -16.15 -49.14 27.46
CA ALA A 35 -16.02 -50.42 26.74
C ALA A 35 -14.89 -50.47 25.68
N THR A 36 -13.95 -49.52 25.67
CA THR A 36 -12.91 -49.39 24.63
C THR A 36 -11.51 -49.24 25.26
N PRO A 37 -10.52 -50.09 24.91
CA PRO A 37 -9.15 -49.93 25.38
C PRO A 37 -8.52 -48.64 24.85
N ILE A 38 -7.78 -47.94 25.70
CA ILE A 38 -7.08 -46.70 25.39
C ILE A 38 -5.56 -46.97 25.38
N GLN A 39 -4.80 -46.34 24.48
CA GLN A 39 -3.34 -46.41 24.48
C GLN A 39 -2.70 -45.07 24.83
N GLN A 40 -1.53 -45.16 25.46
CA GLN A 40 -0.66 -44.04 25.79
C GLN A 40 0.50 -44.01 24.79
N ILE A 41 0.76 -42.85 24.19
CA ILE A 41 1.89 -42.64 23.27
C ILE A 41 3.13 -42.13 24.02
N SER A 42 4.28 -42.09 23.34
CA SER A 42 5.61 -41.97 23.96
C SER A 42 5.93 -40.65 24.67
N ASP A 43 5.11 -39.61 24.48
CA ASP A 43 5.18 -38.34 25.21
C ASP A 43 4.33 -38.33 26.51
N GLY A 44 3.64 -39.44 26.79
CA GLY A 44 2.80 -39.62 27.97
C GLY A 44 1.32 -39.29 27.75
N GLN A 45 0.91 -38.79 26.57
CA GLN A 45 -0.48 -38.43 26.29
C GLN A 45 -1.35 -39.68 26.03
N ILE A 46 -2.61 -39.64 26.47
CA ILE A 46 -3.60 -40.71 26.28
C ILE A 46 -4.57 -40.30 25.16
N GLN A 47 -4.72 -41.12 24.14
CA GLN A 47 -5.61 -40.86 22.99
C GLN A 47 -6.49 -42.07 22.66
N ASN A 48 -7.72 -41.79 22.22
CA ASN A 48 -8.67 -42.81 21.76
C ASN A 48 -8.46 -43.08 20.26
N PRO A 49 -8.35 -44.33 19.78
CA PRO A 49 -8.16 -44.58 18.35
C PRO A 49 -9.39 -44.17 17.55
N ALA A 50 -9.27 -43.14 16.71
CA ALA A 50 -10.31 -42.81 15.73
C ALA A 50 -10.44 -43.97 14.72
N PRO A 51 -11.66 -44.30 14.24
CA PRO A 51 -11.83 -45.32 13.22
C PRO A 51 -11.08 -44.88 11.95
N THR A 52 -10.28 -45.77 11.40
CA THR A 52 -9.46 -45.50 10.22
C THR A 52 -10.37 -45.20 9.03
N ALA A 53 -10.52 -43.92 8.69
CA ALA A 53 -11.15 -43.53 7.45
C ALA A 53 -10.28 -44.06 6.30
N THR A 54 -10.78 -45.07 5.57
CA THR A 54 -10.19 -45.46 4.30
C THR A 54 -10.18 -44.23 3.40
N PRO A 55 -9.03 -43.87 2.80
CA PRO A 55 -8.99 -42.72 1.90
C PRO A 55 -9.88 -43.04 0.70
N VAL A 56 -11.04 -42.38 0.62
CA VAL A 56 -11.80 -42.32 -0.62
C VAL A 56 -10.92 -41.52 -1.57
N ALA A 57 -10.29 -42.22 -2.51
CA ALA A 57 -9.49 -41.59 -3.54
C ALA A 57 -10.38 -40.60 -4.30
N ALA A 58 -10.18 -39.30 -4.06
CA ALA A 58 -10.80 -38.26 -4.85
C ALA A 58 -10.43 -38.53 -6.31
N ALA A 59 -11.43 -38.59 -7.18
CA ALA A 59 -11.19 -38.85 -8.60
C ALA A 59 -10.26 -37.76 -9.13
N THR A 60 -9.03 -38.14 -9.51
CA THR A 60 -8.04 -37.24 -10.11
C THR A 60 -8.48 -36.89 -11.52
N GLY A 61 -9.48 -36.01 -11.64
CA GLY A 61 -9.77 -35.32 -12.87
C GLY A 61 -8.57 -34.46 -13.22
N ASN A 62 -7.97 -34.69 -14.40
CA ASN A 62 -6.90 -33.85 -14.92
C ASN A 62 -7.47 -32.45 -15.22
N TYR A 63 -7.44 -31.57 -14.22
CA TYR A 63 -7.74 -30.16 -14.38
C TYR A 63 -6.51 -29.48 -14.98
N SER A 64 -6.54 -29.31 -16.30
CA SER A 64 -5.73 -28.25 -16.92
C SER A 64 -6.36 -26.91 -16.52
N PRO A 65 -5.58 -25.91 -16.07
CA PRO A 65 -6.13 -24.58 -15.84
C PRO A 65 -6.75 -24.07 -17.13
N LEU A 66 -7.99 -23.56 -17.05
CA LEU A 66 -8.58 -22.82 -18.16
C LEU A 66 -7.87 -21.47 -18.23
N PRO A 67 -7.41 -21.03 -19.41
CA PRO A 67 -6.82 -19.71 -19.57
C PRO A 67 -7.86 -18.64 -19.23
N TYR A 68 -7.41 -17.53 -18.65
CA TYR A 68 -8.24 -16.34 -18.51
C TYR A 68 -8.71 -15.89 -19.90
N SER A 69 -10.02 -15.89 -20.13
CA SER A 69 -10.60 -15.30 -21.35
C SER A 69 -10.92 -13.83 -21.07
N TYR A 70 -10.07 -12.94 -21.55
CA TYR A 70 -10.36 -11.50 -21.55
C TYR A 70 -11.41 -11.20 -22.62
N SER A 71 -12.32 -10.26 -22.36
CA SER A 71 -13.37 -9.89 -23.32
C SER A 71 -12.83 -9.12 -24.53
N GLN A 72 -11.61 -8.59 -24.42
CA GLN A 72 -10.89 -7.80 -25.42
C GLN A 72 -9.39 -8.06 -25.24
N GLU A 73 -8.65 -8.10 -26.35
CA GLU A 73 -7.19 -8.24 -26.34
C GLU A 73 -6.50 -6.88 -26.19
N PRO A 74 -5.32 -6.80 -25.53
CA PRO A 74 -4.50 -5.59 -25.51
C PRO A 74 -4.14 -5.05 -26.90
N TYR A 75 -4.05 -3.74 -27.04
CA TYR A 75 -3.67 -3.07 -28.30
C TYR A 75 -2.77 -1.85 -28.07
N VAL A 76 -2.08 -1.38 -29.11
CA VAL A 76 -1.23 -0.18 -29.05
C VAL A 76 -2.06 1.06 -29.40
N ASP A 77 -2.25 1.98 -28.46
CA ASP A 77 -2.92 3.27 -28.73
C ASP A 77 -1.99 4.18 -29.57
N SER A 78 -2.11 4.04 -30.88
CA SER A 78 -1.31 4.80 -31.84
C SER A 78 -1.56 6.32 -31.77
N SER A 79 -2.65 6.79 -31.15
CA SER A 79 -2.98 8.20 -31.05
C SER A 79 -2.30 8.89 -29.86
N ALA A 80 -2.30 8.24 -28.70
CA ALA A 80 -1.52 8.65 -27.54
C ALA A 80 -0.02 8.64 -27.85
N VAL A 81 0.47 7.53 -28.41
CA VAL A 81 1.88 7.32 -28.76
C VAL A 81 2.40 8.33 -29.78
N SER A 82 1.60 8.68 -30.80
CA SER A 82 1.97 9.73 -31.77
C SER A 82 2.07 11.11 -31.12
N SER A 83 1.24 11.37 -30.11
CA SER A 83 1.23 12.64 -29.38
C SER A 83 2.46 12.75 -28.48
N ALA A 84 2.79 11.70 -27.72
CA ALA A 84 3.98 11.62 -26.89
C ALA A 84 5.27 11.81 -27.70
N ALA A 85 5.42 11.10 -28.82
CA ALA A 85 6.55 11.26 -29.74
C ALA A 85 6.70 12.70 -30.27
N SER A 86 5.59 13.38 -30.57
CA SER A 86 5.61 14.77 -31.03
C SER A 86 6.08 15.77 -29.96
N VAL A 87 5.74 15.54 -28.69
CA VAL A 87 6.16 16.37 -27.55
C VAL A 87 7.63 16.13 -27.20
N ALA A 88 8.06 14.87 -27.23
CA ALA A 88 9.45 14.49 -26.95
C ALA A 88 10.44 14.89 -28.07
N GLY A 89 9.95 15.08 -29.30
CA GLY A 89 10.81 15.26 -30.48
C GLY A 89 11.59 14.00 -30.87
N LEU A 90 11.15 12.82 -30.40
CA LEU A 90 11.79 11.53 -30.61
C LEU A 90 10.90 10.61 -31.46
N PRO A 91 11.47 9.69 -32.26
CA PRO A 91 10.68 8.65 -32.90
C PRO A 91 10.12 7.69 -31.85
N VAL A 92 8.90 7.20 -32.06
CA VAL A 92 8.20 6.24 -31.17
C VAL A 92 9.10 5.08 -30.72
N SER A 93 9.91 4.52 -31.63
CA SER A 93 10.81 3.40 -31.34
C SER A 93 11.98 3.72 -30.40
N ALA A 94 12.19 4.99 -30.04
CA ALA A 94 13.21 5.43 -29.08
C ALA A 94 12.63 5.72 -27.69
N ILE A 95 11.31 5.66 -27.51
CA ILE A 95 10.66 5.89 -26.22
C ILE A 95 10.34 4.51 -25.59
N PRO A 96 10.94 4.15 -24.44
CA PRO A 96 10.70 2.85 -23.80
C PRO A 96 9.21 2.65 -23.51
N GLY A 97 8.67 1.48 -23.82
CA GLY A 97 7.26 1.15 -23.57
C GLY A 97 6.25 1.64 -24.60
N ALA A 98 6.58 2.63 -25.46
CA ALA A 98 5.62 3.27 -26.39
C ALA A 98 5.00 2.32 -27.44
N THR A 99 5.56 1.13 -27.63
CA THR A 99 5.01 0.08 -28.52
C THR A 99 4.34 -1.07 -27.78
N ASN A 100 4.24 -1.00 -26.45
CA ASN A 100 3.60 -2.02 -25.64
C ASN A 100 2.08 -1.96 -25.81
N ALA A 101 1.43 -3.12 -25.84
CA ALA A 101 -0.02 -3.20 -25.88
C ALA A 101 -0.61 -2.87 -24.50
N VAL A 102 -1.56 -1.96 -24.45
CA VAL A 102 -2.22 -1.49 -23.23
C VAL A 102 -3.47 -2.34 -22.94
N PRO A 103 -3.74 -2.73 -21.67
CA PRO A 103 -4.98 -3.42 -21.31
C PRO A 103 -6.22 -2.52 -21.54
N PRO A 104 -7.25 -2.98 -22.27
CA PRO A 104 -8.41 -2.16 -22.62
C PRO A 104 -9.38 -2.00 -21.44
N ARG A 105 -10.15 -0.91 -21.42
CA ARG A 105 -11.18 -0.69 -20.40
C ARG A 105 -12.42 -1.55 -20.67
N VAL A 106 -12.81 -2.39 -19.71
CA VAL A 106 -14.02 -3.24 -19.79
C VAL A 106 -15.33 -2.41 -19.79
N SER A 107 -15.32 -1.20 -19.25
CA SER A 107 -16.48 -0.31 -19.18
C SER A 107 -16.50 0.71 -20.32
N SER A 108 -17.67 0.97 -20.91
CA SER A 108 -17.85 2.04 -21.90
C SER A 108 -17.47 3.42 -21.34
N VAL A 109 -16.84 4.26 -22.15
CA VAL A 109 -16.67 5.69 -21.81
C VAL A 109 -18.06 6.36 -21.81
N VAL A 110 -18.47 6.90 -20.66
CA VAL A 110 -19.80 7.50 -20.50
C VAL A 110 -19.81 8.95 -20.98
N THR A 111 -20.19 9.18 -22.24
CA THR A 111 -20.34 10.52 -22.81
C THR A 111 -21.81 10.95 -22.82
N GLY A 112 -22.36 11.30 -21.65
CA GLY A 112 -23.73 11.79 -21.52
C GLY A 112 -24.42 11.41 -20.21
N VAL A 113 -25.71 11.73 -20.09
CA VAL A 113 -26.52 11.39 -18.91
C VAL A 113 -26.97 9.93 -19.00
N THR A 114 -26.59 9.12 -18.01
CA THR A 114 -27.08 7.75 -17.83
C THR A 114 -28.53 7.73 -17.35
N SER A 115 -29.35 6.81 -17.88
CA SER A 115 -30.73 6.65 -17.43
C SER A 115 -30.79 5.87 -16.11
N HIS A 116 -31.11 6.55 -15.02
CA HIS A 116 -31.43 5.94 -13.74
C HIS A 116 -32.95 5.95 -13.52
N GLY A 117 -33.52 4.79 -13.17
CA GLY A 117 -34.96 4.68 -12.91
C GLY A 117 -35.28 3.39 -12.13
N PRO A 118 -36.45 3.33 -11.47
CA PRO A 118 -36.90 2.10 -10.82
C PRO A 118 -37.07 0.99 -11.86
N TYR A 119 -36.59 -0.21 -11.54
CA TYR A 119 -36.74 -1.38 -12.40
C TYR A 119 -38.22 -1.74 -12.61
N SER A 120 -38.70 -1.56 -13.84
CA SER A 120 -40.08 -1.88 -14.25
C SER A 120 -40.18 -3.31 -14.81
N GLY A 121 -39.91 -4.30 -13.95
CA GLY A 121 -40.05 -5.71 -14.29
C GLY A 121 -40.25 -6.59 -13.06
N THR A 122 -40.42 -7.90 -13.28
CA THR A 122 -40.48 -8.88 -12.19
C THR A 122 -39.06 -9.30 -11.80
N PRO A 123 -38.64 -9.16 -10.52
CA PRO A 123 -37.34 -9.67 -10.08
C PRO A 123 -37.24 -11.19 -10.29
N THR A 124 -36.17 -11.65 -10.92
CA THR A 124 -35.94 -13.10 -11.16
C THR A 124 -35.40 -13.85 -9.95
N THR A 125 -35.06 -13.13 -8.87
CA THR A 125 -34.37 -13.65 -7.69
C THR A 125 -34.80 -12.86 -6.45
N THR A 126 -35.06 -13.52 -5.32
CA THR A 126 -35.45 -12.87 -4.05
C THR A 126 -34.87 -13.59 -2.83
N GLY A 127 -34.51 -12.81 -1.80
CA GLY A 127 -33.90 -13.29 -0.55
C GLY A 127 -32.36 -13.33 -0.60
N ALA A 128 -31.73 -13.35 0.58
CA ALA A 128 -30.31 -13.65 0.73
C ALA A 128 -30.12 -15.17 0.85
N VAL A 129 -29.03 -15.70 0.26
CA VAL A 129 -28.71 -17.13 0.28
C VAL A 129 -28.23 -17.55 1.69
N SER A 130 -28.76 -18.63 2.26
CA SER A 130 -28.40 -19.07 3.63
C SER A 130 -28.40 -20.59 3.86
N ASN A 131 -27.69 -21.04 4.91
CA ASN A 131 -27.80 -22.37 5.53
C ASN A 131 -27.43 -22.32 7.05
N SER A 132 -26.84 -23.36 7.69
CA SER A 132 -26.83 -23.55 9.17
C SER A 132 -25.46 -23.52 9.90
N PRO A 133 -25.34 -22.97 11.13
CA PRO A 133 -24.08 -22.62 11.83
C PRO A 133 -23.17 -23.77 12.32
N ALA A 134 -21.86 -23.50 12.56
CA ALA A 134 -20.89 -24.55 12.93
C ALA A 134 -19.80 -24.23 14.00
N GLY A 135 -19.54 -22.98 14.43
CA GLY A 135 -18.47 -22.72 15.43
C GLY A 135 -18.21 -21.26 15.79
N THR A 136 -17.20 -21.01 16.65
CA THR A 136 -16.79 -19.70 17.20
C THR A 136 -15.24 -19.46 17.14
N ALA A 137 -14.73 -19.40 15.90
CA ALA A 137 -13.40 -19.28 15.23
C ALA A 137 -12.20 -20.17 15.58
N ILE A 138 -11.16 -19.90 14.76
CA ILE A 138 -9.77 -20.29 14.73
C ILE A 138 -8.95 -19.04 14.22
N PRO A 139 -7.65 -18.92 14.54
CA PRO A 139 -6.70 -17.91 14.02
C PRO A 139 -5.88 -18.38 12.77
N ALA A 140 -4.80 -17.70 12.35
CA ALA A 140 -4.19 -17.80 10.99
C ALA A 140 -2.65 -18.04 10.88
N LEU A 141 -2.18 -18.63 9.76
CA LEU A 141 -0.78 -18.69 9.19
C LEU A 141 -0.81 -18.93 7.60
N PRO A 142 0.12 -19.62 6.88
CA PRO A 142 0.59 -19.29 5.49
C PRO A 142 -0.36 -19.53 4.29
N PRO A 143 -0.03 -19.08 3.05
CA PRO A 143 -0.87 -19.22 1.85
C PRO A 143 -1.19 -20.68 1.51
N ASN A 144 -2.47 -21.02 1.62
CA ASN A 144 -2.93 -22.40 1.62
C ASN A 144 -2.97 -23.01 0.21
N PRO A 145 -2.53 -24.27 -0.01
CA PRO A 145 -2.79 -25.04 -1.24
C PRO A 145 -4.25 -25.08 -1.72
N THR A 146 -5.22 -24.73 -0.88
CA THR A 146 -6.64 -24.53 -1.24
C THR A 146 -6.96 -23.19 -1.92
N ALA A 147 -5.97 -22.32 -2.18
CA ALA A 147 -6.20 -21.00 -2.80
C ALA A 147 -6.94 -21.05 -4.16
N LEU A 148 -6.89 -22.19 -4.86
CA LEU A 148 -7.57 -22.42 -6.14
C LEU A 148 -8.73 -23.43 -6.08
N THR A 149 -9.10 -23.95 -4.90
CA THR A 149 -10.17 -24.96 -4.77
C THR A 149 -11.58 -24.38 -4.66
N TYR A 150 -11.73 -23.08 -4.41
CA TYR A 150 -13.05 -22.44 -4.36
C TYR A 150 -13.63 -22.26 -5.78
N ASN A 151 -14.89 -22.65 -5.97
CA ASN A 151 -15.59 -22.54 -7.26
C ASN A 151 -16.45 -21.25 -7.30
N PRO A 152 -16.05 -20.19 -8.03
CA PRO A 152 -16.73 -18.89 -8.03
C PRO A 152 -17.98 -18.87 -8.92
N ASN A 153 -18.91 -19.80 -8.67
CA ASN A 153 -20.14 -20.02 -9.45
C ASN A 153 -21.35 -19.17 -8.99
N GLY A 154 -21.15 -18.25 -8.03
CA GLY A 154 -22.22 -17.45 -7.42
C GLY A 154 -23.07 -18.18 -6.38
N THR A 155 -22.71 -19.41 -5.99
CA THR A 155 -23.39 -20.21 -4.95
C THR A 155 -22.46 -20.46 -3.77
N LEU A 156 -23.04 -20.69 -2.58
CA LEU A 156 -22.27 -21.06 -1.39
C LEU A 156 -21.92 -22.55 -1.45
N ASN A 157 -20.66 -22.85 -1.79
CA ASN A 157 -20.17 -24.23 -1.86
C ASN A 157 -20.07 -24.88 -0.46
N ASP A 158 -19.99 -24.07 0.60
CA ASP A 158 -19.76 -24.51 1.98
C ASP A 158 -20.89 -24.11 2.95
N GLN A 159 -20.93 -24.77 4.11
CA GLN A 159 -21.92 -24.53 5.15
C GLN A 159 -21.57 -23.24 5.95
N GLN A 160 -22.48 -22.26 5.92
CA GLN A 160 -22.43 -20.99 6.64
C GLN A 160 -22.16 -21.19 8.14
N PRO A 161 -21.10 -20.59 8.71
CA PRO A 161 -20.78 -20.76 10.13
C PRO A 161 -21.74 -20.05 11.09
N ILE A 162 -22.52 -19.06 10.63
CA ILE A 162 -23.67 -18.41 11.30
C ILE A 162 -24.71 -17.96 10.24
N PRO A 163 -25.98 -17.63 10.58
CA PRO A 163 -26.96 -17.19 9.58
C PRO A 163 -26.49 -15.94 8.83
N TYR A 164 -26.69 -15.92 7.51
CA TYR A 164 -26.29 -14.85 6.60
C TYR A 164 -24.78 -14.66 6.38
N GLN A 165 -23.92 -15.51 6.96
CA GLN A 165 -22.47 -15.45 6.78
C GLN A 165 -21.99 -16.63 5.93
N PRO A 166 -21.39 -16.42 4.74
CA PRO A 166 -20.68 -17.46 4.00
C PRO A 166 -19.58 -18.14 4.83
N ALA A 167 -19.32 -19.42 4.57
CA ALA A 167 -18.10 -20.07 5.07
C ALA A 167 -16.85 -19.55 4.33
N GLY A 168 -15.71 -19.64 4.99
CA GLY A 168 -14.51 -18.89 4.63
C GLY A 168 -14.35 -17.64 5.50
N GLY A 169 -13.48 -16.73 5.07
CA GLY A 169 -13.01 -15.60 5.87
C GLY A 169 -12.01 -16.06 6.95
N LEU A 170 -10.74 -15.70 6.78
CA LEU A 170 -9.70 -16.02 7.77
C LEU A 170 -9.91 -15.13 9.01
N GLY A 171 -9.97 -15.75 10.20
CA GLY A 171 -10.25 -15.08 11.47
C GLY A 171 -11.74 -14.82 11.77
N THR A 172 -12.66 -15.02 10.82
CA THR A 172 -14.06 -14.59 11.01
C THR A 172 -14.99 -15.60 11.68
N ASN A 173 -14.51 -16.79 12.04
CA ASN A 173 -15.41 -17.84 12.51
C ASN A 173 -16.00 -17.63 13.96
N GLY A 174 -15.68 -16.55 14.72
CA GLY A 174 -15.92 -16.28 16.18
C GLY A 174 -14.84 -16.38 17.32
N THR A 175 -13.51 -16.49 17.11
CA THR A 175 -12.42 -16.48 18.14
C THR A 175 -12.05 -15.03 18.41
N GLU A 176 -11.58 -14.76 19.62
CA GLU A 176 -11.13 -13.43 20.02
C GLU A 176 -9.95 -12.95 19.13
N PRO A 177 -10.12 -11.88 18.34
CA PRO A 177 -9.06 -11.32 17.50
C PRO A 177 -7.97 -10.70 18.36
N VAL A 178 -6.70 -10.96 18.03
CA VAL A 178 -5.56 -10.50 18.83
C VAL A 178 -4.78 -9.41 18.09
N TYR A 179 -5.13 -8.15 18.37
CA TYR A 179 -4.54 -6.95 17.77
C TYR A 179 -3.12 -6.68 18.27
N ARG A 180 -2.15 -7.40 17.69
CA ARG A 180 -0.70 -7.21 17.90
C ARG A 180 0.09 -7.78 16.74
N VAL A 181 1.34 -7.39 16.61
CA VAL A 181 2.31 -8.04 15.71
C VAL A 181 2.57 -9.51 16.13
N GLN A 182 2.65 -10.41 15.15
CA GLN A 182 2.76 -11.86 15.36
C GLN A 182 4.09 -12.47 14.89
N SER A 183 4.89 -11.75 14.10
CA SER A 183 6.22 -12.17 13.64
C SER A 183 7.25 -11.04 13.62
N ASP A 184 8.52 -11.36 13.33
CA ASP A 184 9.57 -10.36 13.10
C ASP A 184 9.25 -9.48 11.88
N PHE A 185 8.61 -10.04 10.84
CA PHE A 185 8.17 -9.27 9.67
C PHE A 185 7.09 -8.27 10.04
N ASP A 186 6.08 -8.69 10.82
CA ASP A 186 5.06 -7.79 11.36
C ASP A 186 5.72 -6.69 12.21
N TYR A 187 6.55 -7.07 13.19
CA TYR A 187 7.18 -6.12 14.10
C TYR A 187 8.01 -5.07 13.36
N GLN A 188 8.85 -5.48 12.41
CA GLN A 188 9.70 -4.57 11.64
C GLN A 188 8.90 -3.70 10.67
N SER A 189 7.77 -4.19 10.14
CA SER A 189 6.89 -3.43 9.25
C SER A 189 6.08 -2.37 10.01
N ILE A 190 5.48 -2.74 11.15
CA ILE A 190 4.76 -1.78 12.01
C ILE A 190 5.73 -0.80 12.68
N LEU A 191 6.97 -1.20 12.96
CA LEU A 191 7.98 -0.29 13.50
C LEU A 191 8.41 0.78 12.49
N VAL A 192 8.54 0.46 11.19
CA VAL A 192 8.81 1.50 10.17
C VAL A 192 7.57 2.38 9.94
N GLY A 193 6.37 1.81 10.03
CA GLY A 193 5.13 2.58 10.13
C GLY A 193 5.17 3.57 11.29
N LEU A 194 5.49 3.15 12.51
CA LEU A 194 5.58 4.04 13.67
C LEU A 194 6.64 5.15 13.50
N TYR A 195 7.74 4.87 12.80
CA TYR A 195 8.71 5.90 12.43
C TYR A 195 8.11 6.96 11.48
N GLN A 196 7.18 6.56 10.60
CA GLN A 196 6.44 7.44 9.70
C GLN A 196 5.45 8.32 10.49
N GLU A 197 4.59 7.73 11.33
CA GLU A 197 3.62 8.48 12.15
C GLU A 197 4.31 9.58 12.99
N TRP A 198 5.51 9.28 13.52
CA TRP A 198 6.28 10.22 14.32
C TRP A 198 6.88 11.39 13.53
N ILE A 199 7.26 11.19 12.26
CA ILE A 199 7.77 12.27 11.41
C ILE A 199 6.64 13.11 10.81
N GLU A 200 5.47 12.53 10.53
CA GLU A 200 4.27 13.27 10.09
C GLU A 200 3.70 14.13 11.21
N LEU A 201 3.57 13.56 12.42
CA LEU A 201 3.18 14.31 13.61
C LEU A 201 4.12 15.49 13.88
N ASP A 202 5.44 15.29 13.80
CA ASP A 202 6.41 16.38 13.98
C ASP A 202 6.32 17.41 12.85
N LEU A 203 6.31 16.95 11.58
CA LEU A 203 6.29 17.80 10.40
C LEU A 203 5.09 18.76 10.37
N PHE A 204 3.89 18.26 10.68
CA PHE A 204 2.69 19.10 10.59
C PHE A 204 2.69 20.17 11.68
N ASN A 205 3.11 19.81 12.90
CA ASN A 205 3.32 20.77 13.99
C ASN A 205 4.47 21.75 13.67
N HIS A 206 5.54 21.28 13.03
CA HIS A 206 6.68 22.09 12.61
C HIS A 206 6.26 23.15 11.59
N ILE A 207 5.52 22.77 10.54
CA ILE A 207 5.01 23.71 9.52
C ILE A 207 4.12 24.78 10.16
N LEU A 208 3.21 24.39 11.07
CA LEU A 208 2.34 25.31 11.80
C LEU A 208 3.10 26.26 12.75
N ALA A 209 4.21 25.82 13.32
CA ALA A 209 5.03 26.61 14.24
C ALA A 209 6.08 27.49 13.54
N THR A 210 6.55 27.09 12.35
CA THR A 210 7.60 27.78 11.59
C THR A 210 7.04 28.94 10.75
N PHE A 211 5.84 28.81 10.17
CA PHE A 211 5.30 29.81 9.24
C PHE A 211 4.14 30.64 9.82
N SER A 212 4.19 31.95 9.59
CA SER A 212 3.17 32.94 10.00
C SER A 212 1.86 32.82 9.20
N GLU A 213 0.76 33.37 9.73
CA GLU A 213 -0.54 33.34 9.05
C GLU A 213 -0.48 34.10 7.70
N GLU A 214 0.35 35.14 7.65
CA GLU A 214 0.67 35.92 6.46
C GLU A 214 1.36 35.09 5.38
N GLU A 215 2.36 34.27 5.72
CA GLU A 215 3.06 33.38 4.76
C GLU A 215 2.13 32.28 4.21
N PHE A 216 1.26 31.73 5.06
CA PHE A 216 0.19 30.83 4.61
C PHE A 216 -0.78 31.53 3.64
N THR A 217 -1.15 32.78 3.95
CA THR A 217 -2.03 33.58 3.10
C THR A 217 -1.38 33.90 1.75
N GLU A 218 -0.06 34.17 1.72
CA GLU A 218 0.73 34.36 0.50
C GLU A 218 0.87 33.07 -0.34
N ALA A 219 0.91 31.90 0.30
CA ALA A 219 0.79 30.62 -0.38
C ALA A 219 -0.62 30.38 -1.01
N GLY A 220 -1.61 31.19 -0.64
CA GLY A 220 -3.00 31.07 -1.09
C GLY A 220 -3.88 30.22 -0.18
N LEU A 221 -3.44 29.95 1.06
CA LEU A 221 -4.14 29.12 2.04
C LEU A 221 -4.88 29.98 3.07
N THR A 222 -6.03 29.50 3.52
CA THR A 222 -6.89 30.20 4.48
C THR A 222 -6.69 29.68 5.91
N ALA A 223 -7.29 30.38 6.89
CA ALA A 223 -7.35 29.89 8.26
C ALA A 223 -8.05 28.51 8.39
N SER A 224 -8.98 28.18 7.49
CA SER A 224 -9.62 26.85 7.46
C SER A 224 -8.66 25.77 6.97
N ASP A 225 -7.77 26.09 6.03
CA ASP A 225 -6.75 25.17 5.52
C ASP A 225 -5.67 24.92 6.58
N ARG A 226 -5.27 25.97 7.32
CA ARG A 226 -4.39 25.84 8.50
C ARG A 226 -5.01 24.96 9.58
N TYR A 227 -6.28 25.17 9.91
CA TYR A 227 -7.01 24.32 10.85
C TYR A 227 -7.11 22.85 10.38
N LEU A 228 -7.18 22.60 9.07
CA LEU A 228 -7.13 21.23 8.55
C LEU A 228 -5.78 20.57 8.85
N ILE A 229 -4.66 21.30 8.79
CA ILE A 229 -3.34 20.79 9.18
C ILE A 229 -3.27 20.54 10.70
N GLU A 230 -3.83 21.44 11.52
CA GLU A 230 -3.95 21.21 12.97
C GLU A 230 -4.74 19.93 13.27
N PHE A 231 -5.83 19.69 12.54
CA PHE A 231 -6.64 18.48 12.69
C PHE A 231 -5.89 17.23 12.21
N MET A 232 -5.21 17.27 11.06
CA MET A 232 -4.38 16.15 10.57
C MET A 232 -3.26 15.83 11.57
N ALA A 233 -2.61 16.83 12.18
CA ALA A 233 -1.62 16.61 13.23
C ALA A 233 -2.22 15.90 14.47
N VAL A 234 -3.50 16.14 14.80
CA VAL A 234 -4.21 15.38 15.84
C VAL A 234 -4.50 13.94 15.39
N GLN A 235 -4.76 13.69 14.10
CA GLN A 235 -4.92 12.34 13.56
C GLN A 235 -3.64 11.51 13.74
N GLU A 236 -2.46 12.09 13.51
CA GLU A 236 -1.18 11.37 13.66
C GLU A 236 -0.90 10.99 15.12
N THR A 237 -1.41 11.75 16.09
CA THR A 237 -1.36 11.30 17.50
C THR A 237 -2.14 10.00 17.72
N GLY A 238 -3.25 9.83 16.98
CA GLY A 238 -4.06 8.62 16.97
C GLY A 238 -3.36 7.46 16.26
N HIS A 239 -2.78 7.70 15.09
CA HIS A 239 -2.07 6.68 14.32
C HIS A 239 -0.77 6.22 15.02
N ALA A 240 0.05 7.15 15.53
CA ALA A 240 1.23 6.81 16.34
C ALA A 240 0.86 6.05 17.63
N THR A 241 -0.26 6.40 18.27
CA THR A 241 -0.79 5.66 19.43
C THR A 241 -1.24 4.25 19.04
N LEU A 242 -1.93 4.11 17.92
CA LEU A 242 -2.36 2.83 17.37
C LEU A 242 -1.16 1.91 17.13
N LEU A 243 -0.18 2.33 16.32
CA LEU A 243 0.97 1.50 16.01
C LEU A 243 1.83 1.19 17.24
N SER A 244 1.99 2.16 18.16
CA SER A 244 2.65 1.95 19.45
C SER A 244 1.98 0.84 20.27
N ASN A 245 0.65 0.78 20.29
CA ASN A 245 -0.10 -0.26 21.00
C ASN A 245 0.06 -1.63 20.34
N LEU A 246 0.01 -1.71 19.00
CA LEU A 246 0.18 -2.96 18.23
C LEU A 246 1.58 -3.57 18.38
N LEU A 247 2.59 -2.72 18.63
CA LEU A 247 3.97 -3.11 18.98
C LEU A 247 4.15 -3.53 20.45
N GLY A 248 3.10 -3.50 21.28
CA GLY A 248 3.17 -3.85 22.70
C GLY A 248 3.47 -2.68 23.65
N GLY A 249 3.14 -1.45 23.24
CA GLY A 249 3.30 -0.25 24.05
C GLY A 249 4.78 0.12 24.30
N PRO A 250 5.09 0.86 25.38
CA PRO A 250 6.44 1.40 25.64
C PRO A 250 7.58 0.36 25.72
N GLY A 251 7.26 -0.93 25.91
CA GLY A 251 8.24 -2.01 25.88
C GLY A 251 8.76 -2.30 24.46
N GLY A 252 7.87 -2.28 23.46
CA GLY A 252 8.16 -2.67 22.08
C GLY A 252 8.18 -1.51 21.07
N ALA A 253 7.50 -0.40 21.35
CA ALA A 253 7.49 0.79 20.50
C ALA A 253 8.79 1.62 20.56
N THR A 254 9.03 2.42 19.53
CA THR A 254 10.04 3.49 19.51
C THR A 254 9.40 4.80 19.99
N PRO A 255 10.04 5.60 20.88
CA PRO A 255 9.61 6.97 21.16
C PRO A 255 9.91 7.90 19.98
N GLN A 256 9.15 8.99 19.86
CA GLN A 256 9.38 10.03 18.85
C GLN A 256 10.83 10.55 18.88
N CYS A 257 11.37 10.82 17.70
CA CYS A 257 12.73 11.31 17.49
C CYS A 257 12.71 12.83 17.24
N THR A 258 13.85 13.43 16.90
CA THR A 258 13.91 14.79 16.36
C THR A 258 14.29 14.76 14.89
N TYR A 259 13.79 15.74 14.13
CA TYR A 259 13.80 15.73 12.67
C TYR A 259 14.39 17.02 12.11
N ASN A 260 14.89 16.96 10.87
CA ASN A 260 15.34 18.13 10.11
C ASN A 260 14.68 18.10 8.73
N TYR A 261 14.16 19.24 8.28
CA TYR A 261 13.41 19.34 7.03
C TYR A 261 14.09 20.23 5.98
N PRO A 262 14.02 19.87 4.68
CA PRO A 262 14.79 20.50 3.61
C PRO A 262 14.09 21.70 2.93
N PHE A 263 13.23 22.46 3.62
CA PHE A 263 12.44 23.55 3.05
C PHE A 263 12.61 24.89 3.79
N THR A 264 12.30 25.98 3.10
CA THR A 264 12.35 27.36 3.64
C THR A 264 11.10 28.19 3.38
N THR A 265 10.21 27.75 2.50
CA THR A 265 8.91 28.41 2.22
C THR A 265 7.73 27.47 2.45
N VAL A 266 6.52 28.03 2.60
CA VAL A 266 5.26 27.27 2.71
C VAL A 266 5.02 26.37 1.48
N ARG A 267 5.41 26.81 0.27
CA ARG A 267 5.27 26.01 -0.95
C ARG A 267 6.24 24.82 -0.97
N GLU A 268 7.50 25.05 -0.59
CA GLU A 268 8.49 23.97 -0.43
C GLU A 268 8.06 22.98 0.66
N ALA A 269 7.48 23.47 1.75
CA ALA A 269 6.94 22.65 2.82
C ALA A 269 5.84 21.70 2.31
N PHE A 270 4.87 22.16 1.51
CA PHE A 270 3.83 21.27 0.98
C PHE A 270 4.28 20.37 -0.16
N ASP A 271 5.24 20.81 -1.00
CA ASP A 271 5.86 19.93 -2.00
C ASP A 271 6.68 18.81 -1.34
N PHE A 272 7.31 19.07 -0.19
CA PHE A 272 7.94 18.05 0.66
C PHE A 272 6.90 17.18 1.36
N THR A 273 5.87 17.77 1.99
CA THR A 273 4.87 17.03 2.78
C THR A 273 4.07 16.06 1.91
N GLN A 274 3.71 16.44 0.69
CA GLN A 274 3.03 15.52 -0.23
C GLN A 274 3.94 14.38 -0.72
N LYS A 275 5.27 14.56 -0.75
CA LYS A 275 6.24 13.47 -1.00
C LYS A 275 6.40 12.57 0.22
N LEU A 276 6.43 13.15 1.42
CA LEU A 276 6.63 12.42 2.67
C LEU A 276 5.44 11.50 2.98
N THR A 277 4.23 12.06 2.96
CA THR A 277 2.99 11.27 3.08
C THR A 277 2.87 10.23 1.97
N ARG A 278 3.31 10.52 0.74
CA ARG A 278 3.34 9.55 -0.35
C ARG A 278 4.24 8.34 -0.04
N PHE A 279 5.45 8.52 0.50
CA PHE A 279 6.31 7.36 0.82
C PHE A 279 5.87 6.61 2.08
N GLY A 280 5.25 7.29 3.04
CA GLY A 280 4.61 6.66 4.19
C GLY A 280 3.46 5.75 3.78
N GLU A 281 2.53 6.34 3.03
CA GLU A 281 1.35 5.66 2.51
C GLU A 281 1.74 4.44 1.64
N SER A 282 2.60 4.66 0.64
CA SER A 282 3.10 3.59 -0.23
C SER A 282 3.85 2.49 0.52
N GLY A 283 4.53 2.82 1.62
CA GLY A 283 5.21 1.85 2.47
C GLY A 283 4.23 0.83 3.05
N VAL A 284 3.12 1.30 3.64
CA VAL A 284 2.09 0.43 4.23
C VAL A 284 1.38 -0.40 3.16
N TRP A 285 0.97 0.20 2.04
CA TRP A 285 0.38 -0.54 0.92
C TRP A 285 1.27 -1.68 0.41
N GLY A 286 2.61 -1.48 0.42
CA GLY A 286 3.58 -2.48 -0.01
C GLY A 286 3.80 -3.65 0.94
N PHE A 287 3.42 -3.55 2.23
CA PHE A 287 3.60 -4.66 3.20
C PHE A 287 2.30 -5.22 3.80
N GLN A 288 1.19 -4.48 3.82
CA GLN A 288 0.03 -4.84 4.63
C GLN A 288 -0.58 -6.21 4.28
N ALA A 289 -0.55 -6.61 3.00
CA ALA A 289 -1.06 -7.90 2.53
C ALA A 289 -0.14 -9.09 2.89
N HIS A 290 1.06 -8.82 3.41
CA HIS A 290 2.08 -9.79 3.81
C HIS A 290 2.20 -10.01 5.31
N LEU A 291 1.45 -9.23 6.12
CA LEU A 291 1.43 -9.40 7.57
C LEU A 291 0.82 -10.76 7.96
N ASP A 292 1.45 -11.43 8.93
CA ASP A 292 0.89 -12.62 9.56
C ASP A 292 -0.37 -12.24 10.37
N SER A 293 -0.31 -11.10 11.08
CA SER A 293 -1.41 -10.51 11.84
C SER A 293 -2.42 -9.78 10.95
N ARG A 294 -3.51 -10.47 10.60
CA ARG A 294 -4.64 -9.91 9.83
C ARG A 294 -5.40 -8.84 10.62
N GLU A 295 -5.43 -8.99 11.94
CA GLU A 295 -6.00 -8.04 12.88
C GLU A 295 -5.26 -6.70 12.85
N VAL A 296 -3.92 -6.72 12.73
CA VAL A 296 -3.11 -5.51 12.52
C VAL A 296 -3.38 -4.92 11.13
N ALA A 297 -3.37 -5.75 10.08
CA ALA A 297 -3.66 -5.29 8.71
C ALA A 297 -5.01 -4.57 8.61
N GLN A 298 -6.06 -5.09 9.25
CA GLN A 298 -7.39 -4.48 9.26
C GLN A 298 -7.45 -3.12 9.99
N LEU A 299 -6.56 -2.87 10.95
CA LEU A 299 -6.44 -1.56 11.60
C LEU A 299 -5.61 -0.59 10.75
N LEU A 300 -4.57 -1.08 10.07
CA LEU A 300 -3.83 -0.30 9.07
C LEU A 300 -4.73 0.13 7.91
N ASP A 301 -5.59 -0.74 7.37
CA ASP A 301 -6.56 -0.42 6.31
C ASP A 301 -7.42 0.82 6.64
N GLN A 302 -7.63 1.12 7.93
CA GLN A 302 -8.41 2.27 8.40
C GLN A 302 -7.58 3.55 8.54
N SER A 303 -6.34 3.48 9.01
CA SER A 303 -5.43 4.64 9.07
C SER A 303 -4.90 4.99 7.67
N ILE A 304 -4.48 4.01 6.88
CA ILE A 304 -3.91 4.22 5.54
C ILE A 304 -4.89 4.84 4.55
N ALA A 305 -6.18 4.52 4.65
CA ALA A 305 -7.24 5.16 3.89
C ALA A 305 -7.48 6.62 4.32
N THR A 306 -6.91 7.04 5.45
CA THR A 306 -6.85 8.42 5.91
C THR A 306 -5.57 9.08 5.42
N GLU A 307 -4.41 8.41 5.51
CA GLU A 307 -3.14 8.89 4.94
C GLU A 307 -3.23 9.24 3.45
N ALA A 308 -3.88 8.40 2.64
CA ALA A 308 -4.14 8.69 1.23
C ALA A 308 -4.92 10.01 1.03
N ARG A 309 -5.77 10.40 1.99
CA ARG A 309 -6.48 11.68 2.00
C ARG A 309 -5.57 12.82 2.49
N GLN A 310 -4.74 12.62 3.52
CA GLN A 310 -3.71 13.60 3.90
C GLN A 310 -2.81 13.93 2.69
N GLN A 311 -2.29 12.90 2.00
CA GLN A 311 -1.50 13.02 0.77
C GLN A 311 -2.23 13.84 -0.30
N MET A 312 -3.51 13.53 -0.57
CA MET A 312 -4.38 14.28 -1.48
C MET A 312 -4.55 15.76 -1.08
N ILE A 313 -4.75 16.07 0.21
CA ILE A 313 -4.86 17.46 0.70
C ILE A 313 -3.54 18.22 0.48
N PHE A 314 -2.39 17.62 0.80
CA PHE A 314 -1.11 18.28 0.58
C PHE A 314 -0.80 18.52 -0.91
N ARG A 315 -1.29 17.67 -1.81
CA ARG A 315 -1.29 17.94 -3.26
C ARG A 315 -2.14 19.17 -3.61
N GLN A 316 -3.34 19.31 -3.04
CA GLN A 316 -4.19 20.50 -3.24
C GLN A 316 -3.52 21.79 -2.74
N PHE A 317 -2.86 21.75 -1.58
CA PHE A 317 -2.12 22.88 -1.02
C PHE A 317 -0.88 23.24 -1.85
N ALA A 318 -0.24 22.25 -2.48
CA ALA A 318 0.83 22.46 -3.44
C ALA A 318 0.36 22.88 -4.86
N GLY A 319 -0.96 23.05 -5.08
CA GLY A 319 -1.50 23.42 -6.40
C GLY A 319 -1.45 22.30 -7.44
N LEU A 320 -1.35 21.04 -7.00
CA LEU A 320 -1.33 19.84 -7.84
C LEU A 320 -2.72 19.22 -7.98
N PHE A 321 -2.94 18.42 -9.04
CA PHE A 321 -4.17 17.65 -9.15
C PHE A 321 -4.26 16.60 -8.00
N PRO A 322 -5.38 16.54 -7.25
CA PRO A 322 -5.47 15.79 -5.99
C PRO A 322 -5.26 14.28 -6.12
N MET A 323 -5.92 13.64 -7.09
CA MET A 323 -5.96 12.17 -7.25
C MET A 323 -5.55 11.79 -8.68
N PRO A 324 -4.24 11.83 -9.01
CA PRO A 324 -3.74 11.67 -10.38
C PRO A 324 -3.72 10.23 -10.90
N VAL A 325 -3.95 9.24 -10.04
CA VAL A 325 -3.82 7.80 -10.31
C VAL A 325 -5.14 7.07 -10.04
N TRP A 326 -5.33 5.88 -10.61
CA TRP A 326 -6.49 5.03 -10.36
C TRP A 326 -6.26 4.03 -9.22
N PHE A 327 -5.00 3.70 -8.93
CA PHE A 327 -4.58 2.80 -7.86
C PHE A 327 -3.32 3.35 -7.16
N GLU A 328 -3.30 3.28 -5.84
CA GLU A 328 -2.15 3.71 -5.04
C GLU A 328 -1.02 2.67 -5.13
N THR A 329 0.22 3.16 -5.14
CA THR A 329 1.42 2.33 -5.38
C THR A 329 1.97 1.79 -4.05
N GLY A 330 2.26 0.50 -3.96
CA GLY A 330 3.00 -0.09 -2.83
C GLY A 330 4.51 -0.11 -3.05
N ILE A 331 5.32 0.16 -2.02
CA ILE A 331 6.80 0.05 -2.04
C ILE A 331 7.35 -0.83 -0.91
N PRO A 332 8.53 -1.44 -1.06
CA PRO A 332 9.16 -2.24 0.00
C PRO A 332 9.52 -1.41 1.25
N GLN A 333 9.58 -2.05 2.43
CA GLN A 333 9.94 -1.38 3.68
C GLN A 333 11.35 -0.76 3.66
N SER A 334 12.32 -1.39 2.97
CA SER A 334 13.65 -0.81 2.74
C SER A 334 13.60 0.47 1.91
N TRP A 335 12.61 0.63 1.03
CA TRP A 335 12.43 1.83 0.21
C TRP A 335 11.84 2.96 1.06
N ALA A 336 10.77 2.69 1.79
CA ALA A 336 10.21 3.63 2.77
C ALA A 336 11.27 4.08 3.80
N TRP A 337 12.04 3.14 4.35
CA TRP A 337 13.11 3.46 5.30
C TRP A 337 14.28 4.24 4.66
N THR A 338 14.64 3.97 3.40
CA THR A 338 15.66 4.76 2.67
C THR A 338 15.21 6.21 2.46
N LEU A 339 13.91 6.44 2.23
CA LEU A 339 13.35 7.78 2.04
C LEU A 339 13.16 8.53 3.36
N LEU A 340 12.75 7.84 4.43
CA LEU A 340 12.47 8.42 5.75
C LEU A 340 13.75 8.73 6.54
N ALA A 341 14.66 7.75 6.65
CA ALA A 341 15.80 7.82 7.57
C ALA A 341 16.67 9.10 7.47
N PRO A 342 16.98 9.67 6.27
CA PRO A 342 17.76 10.90 6.17
C PRO A 342 17.20 12.06 7.01
N TYR A 343 15.88 12.13 7.19
CA TYR A 343 15.20 13.23 7.87
C TYR A 343 15.22 13.10 9.40
N ILE A 344 15.69 11.98 9.96
CA ILE A 344 15.83 11.80 11.41
C ILE A 344 17.21 12.24 11.89
N SER A 345 17.24 13.23 12.78
CA SER A 345 18.45 13.78 13.38
C SER A 345 18.98 12.87 14.50
N GLU A 346 18.24 12.76 15.60
CA GLU A 346 18.56 11.95 16.76
C GLU A 346 17.30 11.28 17.32
N CYS A 347 17.47 10.12 17.94
CA CYS A 347 16.41 9.41 18.65
C CYS A 347 16.83 9.15 20.10
N PRO A 348 15.88 9.09 21.07
CA PRO A 348 16.16 8.68 22.44
C PRO A 348 16.90 7.33 22.53
N ALA A 349 17.73 7.17 23.56
CA ALA A 349 18.62 6.00 23.70
C ALA A 349 17.88 4.64 23.85
N ASN A 350 16.58 4.65 24.14
CA ASN A 350 15.73 3.45 24.23
C ASN A 350 14.98 3.11 22.92
N SER A 351 15.20 3.86 21.83
CA SER A 351 14.60 3.61 20.52
C SER A 351 15.03 2.27 19.91
N LYS A 352 14.14 1.70 19.11
CA LYS A 352 14.29 0.39 18.48
C LYS A 352 14.89 0.54 17.09
N ARG A 353 15.88 -0.31 16.78
CA ARG A 353 16.55 -0.31 15.47
C ARG A 353 15.74 -1.12 14.45
N LEU A 354 15.60 -0.59 13.24
CA LEU A 354 15.00 -1.28 12.11
C LEU A 354 15.98 -2.28 11.47
N ALA A 355 15.43 -3.36 10.92
CA ALA A 355 16.15 -4.39 10.17
C ALA A 355 16.30 -4.05 8.67
N TRP A 356 15.58 -3.04 8.18
CA TRP A 356 15.56 -2.66 6.78
C TRP A 356 16.85 -1.94 6.36
N GLN A 357 17.39 -2.29 5.19
CA GLN A 357 18.63 -1.71 4.69
C GLN A 357 18.34 -0.37 4.00
N ASN A 358 19.10 0.67 4.35
CA ASN A 358 19.14 1.92 3.59
C ASN A 358 20.03 1.74 2.34
N PHE A 359 19.53 2.09 1.17
CA PHE A 359 20.32 2.06 -0.07
C PHE A 359 21.08 3.37 -0.29
N PRO A 360 22.07 3.42 -1.20
CA PRO A 360 22.77 4.66 -1.57
C PRO A 360 21.81 5.71 -2.15
N GLY A 361 22.05 7.00 -1.89
CA GLY A 361 21.18 8.07 -2.37
C GLY A 361 21.12 8.15 -3.90
N LEU A 362 19.93 8.44 -4.43
CA LEU A 362 19.66 8.75 -5.84
C LEU A 362 18.99 10.12 -5.91
N ASN A 363 19.41 10.95 -6.86
CA ASN A 363 18.83 12.25 -7.17
C ASN A 363 18.44 12.31 -8.65
N VAL A 364 17.26 12.86 -8.94
CA VAL A 364 16.97 13.36 -10.30
C VAL A 364 17.43 14.81 -10.38
N LEU A 365 18.38 15.09 -11.29
CA LEU A 365 18.96 16.41 -11.47
C LEU A 365 17.95 17.36 -12.13
N ASN A 366 17.19 16.91 -13.12
CA ASN A 366 16.08 17.67 -13.72
C ASN A 366 14.72 17.15 -13.23
N GLN A 367 14.51 17.06 -11.91
CA GLN A 367 13.20 16.74 -11.33
C GLN A 367 12.18 17.79 -11.79
N PRO A 368 11.01 17.42 -12.33
CA PRO A 368 9.96 18.38 -12.66
C PRO A 368 9.59 19.31 -11.51
N ASN A 369 9.67 20.62 -11.75
CA ASN A 369 9.32 21.63 -10.75
C ASN A 369 7.81 21.91 -10.79
N SER A 370 7.11 21.62 -9.68
CA SER A 370 5.68 21.88 -9.50
C SER A 370 5.28 23.36 -9.64
N ALA A 371 6.21 24.29 -9.34
CA ALA A 371 6.01 25.74 -9.44
C ALA A 371 6.22 26.32 -10.86
N ARG A 372 6.65 25.52 -11.85
CA ARG A 372 6.73 25.96 -13.26
C ARG A 372 5.44 25.65 -14.02
N TRP A 373 5.00 26.55 -14.91
CA TRP A 373 3.83 26.30 -15.79
C TRP A 373 4.13 25.33 -16.94
N ASN A 374 5.40 25.21 -17.36
CA ASN A 374 5.82 24.38 -18.51
C ASN A 374 6.97 23.43 -18.15
N ALA A 375 6.71 22.13 -18.26
CA ALA A 375 7.64 21.04 -17.93
C ALA A 375 8.91 20.97 -18.80
N THR A 376 8.91 21.58 -19.99
CA THR A 376 10.10 21.63 -20.85
C THR A 376 11.15 22.62 -20.36
N GLN A 377 10.80 23.52 -19.42
CA GLN A 377 11.67 24.59 -18.95
C GLN A 377 12.40 24.30 -17.62
N THR A 378 12.21 23.14 -16.98
CA THR A 378 12.84 22.87 -15.68
C THR A 378 14.37 22.67 -15.83
N PRO A 379 15.22 23.52 -15.23
CA PRO A 379 16.68 23.39 -15.29
C PRO A 379 17.21 22.20 -14.48
N LEU A 380 18.51 21.95 -14.61
CA LEU A 380 19.23 21.06 -13.69
C LEU A 380 19.33 21.70 -12.29
N ASN A 381 19.10 20.88 -11.27
CA ASN A 381 19.17 21.18 -9.84
C ASN A 381 18.20 22.27 -9.35
N GLU A 382 17.01 22.36 -9.95
CA GLU A 382 15.94 23.27 -9.48
C GLU A 382 15.11 22.68 -8.30
N THR A 383 15.84 22.22 -7.28
CA THR A 383 15.32 21.64 -6.04
C THR A 383 16.11 22.19 -4.86
N VAL A 384 15.47 22.43 -3.72
CA VAL A 384 16.15 22.94 -2.52
C VAL A 384 16.40 21.85 -1.49
N GLY A 385 17.36 22.10 -0.60
CA GLY A 385 17.72 21.17 0.47
C GLY A 385 18.28 19.83 -0.03
N TRP A 386 17.81 18.72 0.54
CA TRP A 386 18.49 17.41 0.45
C TRP A 386 17.55 16.21 0.65
N GLY A 387 18.07 15.02 0.31
CA GLY A 387 17.38 13.72 0.44
C GLY A 387 16.45 13.38 -0.73
N GLY A 388 16.00 12.11 -0.77
CA GLY A 388 15.22 11.55 -1.89
C GLY A 388 13.82 12.14 -2.09
N ALA A 389 13.34 12.94 -1.14
CA ALA A 389 12.08 13.68 -1.19
C ALA A 389 12.27 15.21 -1.30
N ARG A 390 13.48 15.69 -1.66
CA ARG A 390 13.80 17.14 -1.73
C ARG A 390 12.74 17.95 -2.50
N PRO A 391 12.24 19.07 -1.96
CA PRO A 391 11.22 19.86 -2.61
C PRO A 391 11.75 20.62 -3.84
N SER A 392 10.85 20.92 -4.76
CA SER A 392 11.11 21.79 -5.90
C SER A 392 11.41 23.22 -5.41
N ASN A 393 12.31 23.94 -6.08
CA ASN A 393 12.57 25.33 -5.71
C ASN A 393 11.33 26.20 -5.97
N SER A 394 10.85 26.90 -4.95
CA SER A 394 9.68 27.77 -5.05
C SER A 394 10.01 29.19 -5.59
N ASP A 395 11.27 29.62 -5.51
CA ASP A 395 11.75 30.88 -6.10
C ASP A 395 12.08 30.68 -7.59
N VAL A 396 11.03 30.78 -8.41
CA VAL A 396 11.07 30.64 -9.88
C VAL A 396 10.77 32.00 -10.52
N PRO A 397 11.46 32.41 -11.60
CA PRO A 397 11.17 33.66 -12.30
C PRO A 397 9.68 33.84 -12.62
N ALA A 398 9.14 35.05 -12.47
CA ALA A 398 7.70 35.31 -12.55
C ALA A 398 7.11 34.98 -13.92
N GLU A 399 7.89 35.07 -14.99
CA GLU A 399 7.54 34.65 -16.35
C GLU A 399 7.45 33.12 -16.52
N ASP A 400 8.07 32.35 -15.63
CA ASP A 400 8.15 30.88 -15.66
C ASP A 400 7.31 30.22 -14.55
N SER A 401 6.89 30.98 -13.54
CA SER A 401 6.02 30.52 -12.46
C SER A 401 4.60 30.22 -12.96
N CYS A 402 3.96 29.19 -12.39
CA CYS A 402 2.52 28.95 -12.52
C CYS A 402 1.67 29.65 -11.45
N VAL A 403 2.28 30.19 -10.40
CA VAL A 403 1.53 30.78 -9.28
C VAL A 403 0.83 32.07 -9.71
N GLY A 404 -0.49 32.14 -9.54
CA GLY A 404 -1.28 33.33 -9.87
C GLY A 404 -1.45 33.57 -11.38
N ARG A 405 -1.12 32.59 -12.24
CA ARG A 405 -1.43 32.67 -13.66
C ARG A 405 -2.94 32.59 -13.85
N ASN A 406 -3.58 33.72 -14.14
CA ASN A 406 -5.02 33.77 -14.44
C ASN A 406 -5.34 33.26 -15.87
N ILE A 407 -4.80 32.09 -16.22
CA ILE A 407 -4.95 31.38 -17.49
C ILE A 407 -5.33 29.94 -17.15
N THR A 408 -6.50 29.50 -17.62
CA THR A 408 -6.98 28.13 -17.41
C THR A 408 -5.98 27.13 -17.98
N GLY A 409 -5.51 26.20 -17.14
CA GLY A 409 -4.51 25.21 -17.53
C GLY A 409 -3.06 25.54 -17.13
N GLU A 410 -2.79 26.74 -16.61
CA GLU A 410 -1.44 27.19 -16.27
C GLU A 410 -1.27 27.68 -14.82
N ASP A 411 -2.35 27.76 -14.03
CA ASP A 411 -2.29 28.10 -12.60
C ASP A 411 -1.84 26.92 -11.73
N CYS A 412 -1.15 27.22 -10.63
CA CYS A 412 -0.84 26.29 -9.53
C CYS A 412 -1.01 26.95 -8.15
N SER A 413 -1.96 27.87 -8.02
CA SER A 413 -2.41 28.35 -6.73
C SER A 413 -3.08 27.22 -5.93
N ALA A 414 -3.07 27.27 -4.60
CA ALA A 414 -3.72 26.26 -3.77
C ALA A 414 -5.22 26.19 -4.08
N ALA A 415 -5.75 24.99 -4.37
CA ALA A 415 -7.15 24.82 -4.74
C ALA A 415 -7.62 23.36 -4.57
N ILE A 416 -8.95 23.17 -4.43
CA ILE A 416 -9.60 21.85 -4.35
C ILE A 416 -9.25 20.97 -5.57
N SER A 417 -9.00 21.56 -6.73
CA SER A 417 -8.46 20.87 -7.91
C SER A 417 -7.77 21.87 -8.82
N GLN A 418 -6.63 21.48 -9.37
CA GLN A 418 -5.95 22.17 -10.46
C GLN A 418 -5.79 21.23 -11.65
N ASN A 419 -6.27 21.63 -12.83
CA ASN A 419 -6.10 20.86 -14.05
C ASN A 419 -5.12 21.60 -14.97
N ARG A 420 -3.91 21.04 -15.12
CA ARG A 420 -2.85 21.62 -15.95
C ARG A 420 -2.99 21.16 -17.40
N THR A 421 -2.91 22.08 -18.35
CA THR A 421 -2.87 21.75 -19.78
C THR A 421 -1.48 21.26 -20.21
N ILE A 422 -0.44 21.64 -19.48
CA ILE A 422 0.92 21.09 -19.60
C ILE A 422 1.23 20.27 -18.33
N PRO A 423 1.25 18.93 -18.44
CA PRO A 423 1.76 18.01 -17.41
C PRO A 423 3.13 18.41 -16.86
N LEU A 424 3.46 18.00 -15.64
CA LEU A 424 4.79 18.17 -15.03
C LEU A 424 5.88 17.37 -15.76
N SER A 425 5.53 16.27 -16.40
CA SER A 425 6.47 15.43 -17.15
C SER A 425 5.80 14.87 -18.41
N TYR A 426 6.58 14.33 -19.34
CA TYR A 426 6.08 13.77 -20.58
C TYR A 426 6.87 12.50 -20.95
N PRO A 427 6.23 11.49 -21.57
CA PRO A 427 6.96 10.33 -22.07
C PRO A 427 8.01 10.75 -23.11
N GLY A 428 9.15 10.07 -23.13
CA GLY A 428 10.30 10.44 -23.96
C GLY A 428 11.17 11.55 -23.36
N ARG A 429 10.82 12.14 -22.21
CA ARG A 429 11.66 13.10 -21.49
C ARG A 429 12.99 12.47 -21.07
N GLU A 430 14.09 13.14 -21.38
CA GLU A 430 15.41 12.78 -20.89
C GLU A 430 15.53 13.13 -19.40
N VAL A 431 15.94 12.16 -18.58
CA VAL A 431 16.01 12.28 -17.13
C VAL A 431 17.45 12.05 -16.70
N PHE A 432 18.06 13.08 -16.12
CA PHE A 432 19.45 13.08 -15.67
C PHE A 432 19.51 12.68 -14.20
N LEU A 433 20.41 11.75 -13.88
CA LEU A 433 20.48 11.07 -12.59
C LEU A 433 21.88 11.24 -11.99
N GLU A 434 21.92 11.38 -10.68
CA GLU A 434 23.13 11.37 -9.85
C GLU A 434 22.93 10.41 -8.68
N TRP A 435 23.93 9.59 -8.35
CA TRP A 435 23.85 8.70 -7.21
C TRP A 435 25.18 8.53 -6.46
N GLU A 436 25.04 8.16 -5.18
CA GLU A 436 26.16 7.98 -4.26
C GLU A 436 26.79 6.58 -4.36
N ASN A 437 28.05 6.47 -3.96
CA ASN A 437 28.63 5.18 -3.57
C ASN A 437 28.05 4.73 -2.20
N PRO A 438 27.92 3.40 -1.95
CA PRO A 438 27.56 2.87 -0.64
C PRO A 438 28.59 3.22 0.44
N GLY A 439 28.19 3.11 1.71
CA GLY A 439 29.03 3.39 2.88
C GLY A 439 28.75 4.75 3.54
N LYS A 440 27.70 5.46 3.14
CA LYS A 440 27.33 6.77 3.73
C LYS A 440 26.59 6.59 5.05
N PRO A 441 26.91 7.34 6.11
CA PRO A 441 26.13 7.36 7.34
C PRO A 441 24.78 8.04 7.09
N VAL A 442 23.72 7.48 7.67
CA VAL A 442 22.34 7.96 7.54
C VAL A 442 21.52 7.57 8.77
N GLY A 443 20.33 8.15 8.90
CA GLY A 443 19.40 7.79 9.96
C GLY A 443 19.76 8.37 11.33
N PRO A 444 18.95 8.05 12.35
CA PRO A 444 19.10 8.66 13.66
C PRO A 444 20.50 8.44 14.24
N ASN A 445 21.09 9.50 14.76
CA ASN A 445 22.44 9.52 15.32
C ASN A 445 23.53 9.09 14.31
N ASN A 446 23.28 9.16 12.99
CA ASN A 446 24.15 8.63 11.94
C ASN A 446 24.51 7.14 12.12
N SER A 447 23.57 6.36 12.68
CA SER A 447 23.81 4.97 13.12
C SER A 447 23.51 3.88 12.08
N TYR A 448 22.99 4.24 10.91
CA TYR A 448 22.83 3.34 9.77
C TYR A 448 23.86 3.69 8.69
N ILE A 449 24.24 2.70 7.89
CA ILE A 449 25.20 2.84 6.79
C ILE A 449 24.51 2.38 5.51
N THR A 450 24.55 3.20 4.46
CA THR A 450 23.99 2.82 3.15
C THR A 450 24.76 1.66 2.54
N ALA A 451 24.05 0.69 1.95
CA ALA A 451 24.67 -0.48 1.35
C ALA A 451 23.80 -1.03 0.22
N THR A 452 24.43 -1.75 -0.71
CA THR A 452 23.76 -2.51 -1.76
C THR A 452 24.48 -3.84 -1.99
N MET A 453 23.76 -4.83 -2.50
CA MET A 453 24.30 -6.10 -2.99
C MET A 453 24.24 -6.22 -4.53
N ALA A 454 23.67 -5.23 -5.20
CA ALA A 454 23.49 -5.20 -6.64
C ALA A 454 24.83 -5.06 -7.37
N GLY A 455 24.85 -5.49 -8.63
CA GLY A 455 25.90 -5.16 -9.58
C GLY A 455 25.92 -3.67 -9.96
N ALA A 456 26.65 -3.35 -11.03
CA ALA A 456 26.56 -2.02 -11.63
C ALA A 456 25.13 -1.79 -12.15
N PRO A 457 24.54 -0.60 -11.97
CA PRO A 457 23.19 -0.33 -12.46
C PRO A 457 23.17 -0.28 -13.99
N GLU A 458 22.24 -1.02 -14.58
CA GLU A 458 22.00 -1.07 -16.03
C GLU A 458 20.62 -0.48 -16.40
N PHE A 459 19.71 -0.37 -15.43
CA PHE A 459 18.32 0.08 -15.65
C PHE A 459 17.87 1.10 -14.61
N VAL A 460 16.86 1.87 -15.01
CA VAL A 460 16.02 2.66 -14.12
C VAL A 460 14.68 1.96 -14.02
N LEU A 461 14.35 1.52 -12.81
CA LEU A 461 13.07 0.96 -12.43
C LEU A 461 12.09 2.10 -12.15
N TRP A 462 10.92 2.06 -12.78
CA TRP A 462 9.78 2.92 -12.57
C TRP A 462 8.67 2.11 -11.88
N VAL A 463 8.39 2.41 -10.62
CA VAL A 463 7.31 1.75 -9.86
C VAL A 463 6.06 2.61 -9.91
N SER A 464 4.98 2.04 -10.44
CA SER A 464 3.68 2.69 -10.57
C SER A 464 2.55 1.80 -10.06
N GLN A 465 1.38 2.42 -9.90
CA GLN A 465 0.06 1.86 -9.63
C GLN A 465 0.02 0.34 -9.37
N LEU A 466 -0.09 -0.47 -10.42
CA LEU A 466 -0.25 -1.93 -10.33
C LEU A 466 0.95 -2.74 -10.85
N ASN A 467 1.94 -2.09 -11.46
CA ASN A 467 3.02 -2.77 -12.18
C ASN A 467 4.29 -1.90 -12.21
N ILE A 468 5.39 -2.49 -12.65
CA ILE A 468 6.65 -1.78 -12.87
C ILE A 468 6.98 -1.67 -14.35
N THR A 469 7.90 -0.77 -14.69
CA THR A 469 8.50 -0.65 -16.02
C THR A 469 9.98 -0.30 -15.87
N TYR A 470 10.81 -0.73 -16.83
CA TYR A 470 12.23 -0.42 -16.85
C TYR A 470 12.58 0.43 -18.08
N SER A 471 13.54 1.34 -17.92
CA SER A 471 14.23 2.00 -19.03
C SER A 471 15.75 1.83 -18.88
N PRO A 472 16.54 1.75 -19.97
CA PRO A 472 17.99 1.63 -19.88
C PRO A 472 18.63 2.82 -19.15
N LEU A 473 19.63 2.56 -18.30
CA LEU A 473 20.53 3.57 -17.79
C LEU A 473 21.71 3.73 -18.75
N THR A 474 21.99 4.97 -19.17
CA THR A 474 22.96 5.28 -20.22
C THR A 474 23.86 6.45 -19.83
N ASN A 475 24.92 6.70 -20.62
CA ASN A 475 25.91 7.75 -20.40
C ASN A 475 26.51 7.75 -18.98
N ILE A 476 26.70 6.55 -18.41
CA ILE A 476 27.24 6.37 -17.06
C ILE A 476 28.65 6.95 -16.98
N SER A 477 28.88 7.84 -16.02
CA SER A 477 30.16 8.46 -15.73
C SER A 477 30.33 8.69 -14.23
N GLN A 478 31.56 8.97 -13.80
CA GLN A 478 31.90 9.21 -12.40
C GLN A 478 32.71 10.49 -12.26
N ASN A 479 32.39 11.32 -11.26
CA ASN A 479 33.17 12.48 -10.87
C ASN A 479 33.38 12.46 -9.35
N GLY A 480 34.60 12.15 -8.92
CA GLY A 480 34.90 11.93 -7.49
C GLY A 480 34.12 10.73 -6.93
N GLU A 481 33.40 10.94 -5.82
CA GLU A 481 32.57 9.92 -5.19
C GLU A 481 31.13 9.85 -5.73
N MET A 482 30.76 10.70 -6.68
CA MET A 482 29.43 10.74 -7.28
C MET A 482 29.42 10.11 -8.66
N TRP A 483 28.36 9.35 -8.94
CA TRP A 483 28.06 8.78 -10.24
C TRP A 483 26.96 9.56 -10.94
N TYR A 484 27.00 9.57 -12.26
CA TYR A 484 26.08 10.28 -13.13
C TYR A 484 25.63 9.38 -14.27
N GLY A 485 24.43 9.60 -14.77
CA GLY A 485 23.88 8.90 -15.93
C GLY A 485 22.56 9.52 -16.36
N GLN A 486 21.93 8.90 -17.35
CA GLN A 486 20.65 9.36 -17.86
C GLN A 486 19.76 8.20 -18.30
N THR A 487 18.46 8.46 -18.34
CA THR A 487 17.48 7.56 -18.93
C THR A 487 16.40 8.35 -19.68
N ILE A 488 15.50 7.64 -20.34
CA ILE A 488 14.32 8.21 -21.01
C ILE A 488 13.08 7.77 -20.25
N GLN A 489 12.23 8.73 -19.86
CA GLN A 489 10.93 8.46 -19.25
C GLN A 489 10.08 7.57 -20.18
N PRO A 490 9.64 6.38 -19.72
CA PRO A 490 8.79 5.50 -20.51
C PRO A 490 7.43 6.10 -20.91
N ASP A 491 6.84 5.56 -21.97
CA ASP A 491 5.44 5.76 -22.36
C ASP A 491 4.66 4.47 -22.07
N VAL A 492 4.01 4.42 -20.91
CA VAL A 492 3.29 3.23 -20.43
C VAL A 492 2.03 3.64 -19.67
N SER A 493 1.03 2.76 -19.71
CA SER A 493 -0.29 2.96 -19.11
C SER A 493 -0.70 1.73 -18.28
N THR A 494 -1.36 1.95 -17.15
CA THR A 494 -1.93 0.87 -16.31
C THR A 494 -3.10 0.20 -17.05
N TYR A 495 -3.95 1.03 -17.63
CA TYR A 495 -5.07 0.70 -18.50
C TYR A 495 -5.19 1.76 -19.59
N GLU A 496 -5.96 1.50 -20.64
CA GLU A 496 -6.33 2.50 -21.66
C GLU A 496 -6.84 3.79 -20.97
N GLY A 497 -6.22 4.93 -21.25
CA GLY A 497 -6.58 6.21 -20.64
C GLY A 497 -6.04 6.48 -19.22
N ASP A 498 -5.22 5.59 -18.65
CA ASP A 498 -4.56 5.75 -17.35
C ASP A 498 -3.02 5.67 -17.49
N PRO A 499 -2.32 6.79 -17.68
CA PRO A 499 -0.86 6.83 -17.75
C PRO A 499 -0.25 6.30 -16.45
N ALA A 500 0.67 5.34 -16.56
CA ALA A 500 1.31 4.73 -15.39
C ALA A 500 2.37 5.67 -14.76
N ILE A 501 2.94 6.59 -15.54
CA ILE A 501 3.82 7.66 -15.03
C ILE A 501 3.00 8.92 -14.80
N ASN A 502 2.40 9.00 -13.61
CA ASN A 502 1.52 10.09 -13.19
C ASN A 502 1.63 10.32 -11.67
N GLY A 503 1.39 11.55 -11.21
CA GLY A 503 1.42 11.88 -9.78
C GLY A 503 2.82 11.94 -9.15
N THR A 504 2.99 11.35 -7.97
CA THR A 504 4.30 11.27 -7.30
C THR A 504 4.64 9.79 -7.13
N MET A 505 5.60 9.34 -7.94
CA MET A 505 5.93 7.92 -8.13
C MET A 505 7.38 7.64 -7.74
N PHE A 506 7.80 6.37 -7.77
CA PHE A 506 9.12 5.98 -7.29
C PHE A 506 10.00 5.48 -8.44
N ILE A 507 11.27 5.93 -8.44
CA ILE A 507 12.30 5.36 -9.30
C ILE A 507 13.48 4.82 -8.48
N ALA A 508 14.14 3.78 -8.97
CA ALA A 508 15.39 3.25 -8.41
C ALA A 508 16.33 2.78 -9.52
N LEU A 509 17.63 2.70 -9.24
CA LEU A 509 18.62 2.11 -10.14
C LEU A 509 18.77 0.61 -9.86
N THR A 510 18.70 -0.22 -10.90
CA THR A 510 18.84 -1.68 -10.76
C THR A 510 19.87 -2.29 -11.69
N ASP A 511 20.47 -3.41 -11.27
CA ASP A 511 21.41 -4.21 -12.06
C ASP A 511 20.72 -5.20 -13.03
N ALA A 512 19.40 -5.40 -12.87
CA ALA A 512 18.57 -6.26 -13.71
C ALA A 512 17.14 -5.70 -13.88
N ASP A 513 16.45 -6.13 -14.94
CA ASP A 513 15.09 -5.78 -15.34
C ASP A 513 14.05 -6.88 -15.02
N LEU A 514 14.17 -7.47 -13.83
CA LEU A 514 13.35 -8.61 -13.41
C LEU A 514 11.86 -8.27 -13.26
N PRO A 515 10.92 -9.12 -13.70
CA PRO A 515 9.50 -8.85 -13.60
C PRO A 515 8.99 -9.00 -12.16
N PHE A 516 8.46 -7.92 -11.59
CA PHE A 516 7.74 -7.91 -10.32
C PHE A 516 6.33 -7.31 -10.49
N THR A 517 5.47 -7.59 -9.52
CA THR A 517 4.11 -7.07 -9.37
C THR A 517 4.00 -6.34 -8.04
N ALA A 518 2.92 -5.58 -7.82
CA ALA A 518 2.65 -4.96 -6.52
C ALA A 518 2.76 -5.93 -5.32
N PHE A 519 2.45 -7.22 -5.50
CA PHE A 519 2.49 -8.23 -4.43
C PHE A 519 3.88 -8.86 -4.20
N ASN A 520 4.86 -8.69 -5.08
CA ASN A 520 6.20 -9.27 -4.88
C ASN A 520 7.36 -8.29 -5.13
N LEU A 521 7.07 -6.99 -5.18
CA LEU A 521 8.06 -5.94 -5.40
C LEU A 521 9.21 -5.94 -4.38
N SER A 522 8.99 -6.40 -3.15
CA SER A 522 10.05 -6.55 -2.13
C SER A 522 11.22 -7.45 -2.56
N MET A 523 11.01 -8.33 -3.55
CA MET A 523 12.05 -9.15 -4.17
C MET A 523 13.05 -8.33 -5.01
N VAL A 524 12.79 -7.05 -5.30
CA VAL A 524 13.74 -6.16 -5.99
C VAL A 524 14.91 -5.72 -5.10
N ASN A 525 14.78 -5.77 -3.78
CA ASN A 525 15.76 -5.22 -2.84
C ASN A 525 17.23 -5.69 -3.06
N PRO A 526 17.52 -6.96 -3.41
CA PRO A 526 18.89 -7.38 -3.74
C PRO A 526 19.50 -6.72 -4.99
N HIS A 527 18.64 -6.21 -5.88
CA HIS A 527 18.96 -5.64 -7.19
C HIS A 527 19.01 -4.11 -7.20
N VAL A 528 18.68 -3.43 -6.09
CA VAL A 528 18.71 -1.96 -6.00
C VAL A 528 20.14 -1.47 -5.76
N ALA A 529 20.73 -0.83 -6.77
CA ALA A 529 22.05 -0.21 -6.68
C ALA A 529 22.01 1.14 -5.95
N ALA A 530 20.98 1.96 -6.22
CA ALA A 530 20.76 3.24 -5.56
C ALA A 530 19.28 3.68 -5.63
N GLY A 531 18.88 4.56 -4.72
CA GLY A 531 17.51 5.04 -4.56
C GLY A 531 16.71 4.23 -3.54
N PRO A 532 15.38 4.39 -3.48
CA PRO A 532 14.57 5.11 -4.44
C PRO A 532 14.66 6.63 -4.34
N PHE A 533 14.08 7.30 -5.33
CA PHE A 533 13.81 8.73 -5.37
C PHE A 533 12.34 8.95 -5.77
N LEU A 534 11.67 9.98 -5.25
CA LEU A 534 10.30 10.32 -5.64
C LEU A 534 10.30 11.19 -6.90
N TYR A 535 9.99 10.61 -8.06
CA TYR A 535 9.81 11.34 -9.31
C TYR A 535 8.42 11.97 -9.38
N GLN A 536 8.37 13.28 -9.68
CA GLN A 536 7.11 13.99 -9.88
C GLN A 536 6.71 13.98 -11.36
N ALA A 537 5.45 13.62 -11.61
CA ALA A 537 4.83 13.49 -12.91
C ALA A 537 3.35 13.94 -12.85
N GLY A 538 2.65 13.85 -13.98
CA GLY A 538 1.24 14.27 -14.12
C GLY A 538 1.04 15.69 -14.59
#